data_AF-A0A7W0TD17-F1
#
_entry.id   AF-A0A7W0TD17-F1
#
_cell.length_a   1.000
_cell.length_b   1.000
_cell.length_c   1.000
_cell.angle_alpha   90.00
_cell.angle_beta   90.00
_cell.angle_gamma   90.00
#
_symmetry.space_group_name_H-M   'P 1'
#
loop_
_entity.id
_entity.type
_entity.pdbx_description
1 polymer ?
#
loop_
_entity_poly.entity_id
_entity_poly.type
_entity_poly.pdbx_seq_one_letter_code
_entity_poly.pdbx_strand_id
1 'polypeptide(L)'
;MRKLWDRIPPLARGLGIVALIAVVVVVLSLEPVLATVGGLLRIAFFLAIAFFLFLLWRERRGDLEAWSERNRKLFYSAIVLAVVAIGMAIGLGAPGRDALALILVLAACTYVVVRVWRLEHRY
;
A
#
# COMPACT_ATOMS: atom_id res chain seq x y z
N MET A 1 -12.16 2.94 38.75
CA MET A 1 -12.15 2.68 37.29
C MET A 1 -10.77 2.83 36.65
N ARG A 2 -10.01 3.92 36.87
CA ARG A 2 -8.62 4.07 36.33
C ARG A 2 -7.66 2.92 36.70
N LYS A 3 -7.63 2.50 37.97
CA LYS A 3 -6.77 1.38 38.44
C LYS A 3 -7.06 0.01 37.80
N LEU A 4 -8.28 -0.24 37.31
CA LEU A 4 -8.63 -1.48 36.60
C LEU A 4 -8.17 -1.42 35.15
N TRP A 5 -8.23 -0.24 34.54
CA TRP A 5 -7.84 0.03 33.16
C TRP A 5 -6.31 -0.08 32.94
N ASP A 6 -5.52 0.25 33.97
CA ASP A 6 -4.06 0.10 33.95
C ASP A 6 -3.58 -1.34 34.23
N ARG A 7 -4.48 -2.23 34.69
CA ARG A 7 -4.18 -3.65 34.94
C ARG A 7 -4.52 -4.57 33.76
N ILE A 8 -5.31 -4.08 32.80
CA ILE A 8 -5.67 -4.86 31.62
C ILE A 8 -4.48 -4.86 30.66
N PRO A 9 -4.03 -6.01 30.16
CA PRO A 9 -2.93 -6.06 29.21
C PRO A 9 -3.26 -5.23 27.96
N PRO A 10 -2.28 -4.54 27.34
CA PRO A 10 -2.52 -3.60 26.23
C PRO A 10 -3.33 -4.21 25.07
N LEU A 11 -3.11 -5.50 24.83
CA LEU A 11 -3.81 -6.30 23.82
C LEU A 11 -5.30 -6.47 24.14
N ALA A 12 -5.67 -6.81 25.37
CA ALA A 12 -7.06 -6.97 25.78
C ALA A 12 -7.81 -5.63 25.78
N ARG A 13 -7.10 -4.53 26.07
CA ARG A 13 -7.66 -3.18 25.99
C ARG A 13 -7.94 -2.78 24.54
N GLY A 14 -7.01 -3.04 23.62
CA GLY A 14 -7.22 -2.81 22.19
C GLY A 14 -8.37 -3.64 21.63
N LEU A 15 -8.39 -4.94 21.93
CA LEU A 15 -9.48 -5.85 21.52
C LEU A 15 -10.83 -5.43 22.09
N GLY A 16 -10.88 -5.00 23.35
CA GLY A 16 -12.12 -4.51 23.97
C GLY A 16 -12.68 -3.27 23.28
N ILE A 17 -11.81 -2.34 22.86
CA ILE A 17 -12.22 -1.14 22.09
C ILE A 17 -12.78 -1.56 20.72
N VAL A 18 -12.08 -2.45 20.01
CA VAL A 18 -12.53 -2.94 18.70
C VAL A 18 -13.86 -3.68 18.81
N ALA A 19 -14.03 -4.52 19.83
CA ALA A 19 -15.27 -5.25 20.09
C ALA A 19 -16.44 -4.30 20.37
N LEU A 20 -16.22 -3.25 21.18
CA LEU A 20 -17.24 -2.24 21.44
C LEU A 20 -17.66 -1.51 20.16
N ILE A 21 -16.69 -1.09 19.33
CA ILE A 21 -16.97 -0.44 18.04
C ILE A 21 -17.78 -1.38 17.14
N ALA A 22 -17.42 -2.66 17.08
CA ALA A 22 -18.14 -3.64 16.29
C ALA A 22 -19.61 -3.79 16.74
N VAL A 23 -19.86 -3.85 18.05
CA VAL A 23 -21.23 -3.87 18.60
C VAL A 23 -22.01 -2.63 18.19
N VAL A 24 -21.41 -1.44 18.28
CA VAL A 24 -22.06 -0.18 17.86
C VAL A 24 -22.40 -0.22 16.38
N VAL A 25 -21.49 -0.69 15.52
CA VAL A 25 -21.72 -0.80 14.07
C VAL A 25 -22.89 -1.72 13.77
N VAL A 26 -22.97 -2.88 14.42
CA VAL A 26 -24.05 -3.87 14.20
C VAL A 26 -25.39 -3.35 14.73
N VAL A 27 -25.42 -2.82 15.96
CA VAL A 27 -26.66 -2.34 16.59
C VAL A 27 -27.26 -1.16 15.83
N LEU A 28 -26.42 -0.28 15.28
CA LEU A 28 -26.85 0.88 14.50
C LEU A 28 -26.95 0.60 12.98
N SER A 29 -26.75 -0.64 12.54
CA SER A 29 -26.71 -1.07 11.14
C SER A 29 -25.85 -0.17 10.23
N LEU A 30 -24.65 0.16 10.71
CA LEU A 30 -23.69 1.01 10.00
C LEU A 30 -22.85 0.23 8.97
N GLU A 31 -23.16 -1.03 8.68
CA GLU A 31 -22.38 -1.82 7.73
C GLU A 31 -22.27 -1.18 6.33
N PRO A 32 -23.35 -0.60 5.75
CA PRO A 32 -23.26 0.07 4.46
C PRO A 32 -22.32 1.27 4.51
N VAL A 33 -22.41 2.08 5.58
CA VAL A 33 -21.54 3.25 5.79
C VAL A 33 -20.08 2.81 5.92
N LEU A 34 -19.82 1.76 6.70
CA LEU A 34 -18.48 1.21 6.88
C LEU A 34 -17.92 0.68 5.56
N ALA A 35 -18.74 0.02 4.74
CA ALA A 35 -18.34 -0.45 3.42
C ALA A 35 -18.00 0.72 2.49
N THR A 36 -18.82 1.77 2.46
CA THR A 36 -18.56 2.98 1.66
C THR A 36 -17.29 3.69 2.11
N VAL A 37 -17.15 3.96 3.42
CA VAL A 37 -15.96 4.62 3.98
C VAL A 37 -14.71 3.77 3.75
N GLY A 38 -14.80 2.45 3.93
CA GLY A 38 -13.71 1.52 3.63
C GLY A 38 -13.30 1.53 2.16
N GLY A 39 -14.28 1.60 1.25
CA GLY A 39 -14.03 1.76 -0.19
C GLY A 39 -13.31 3.08 -0.51
N LEU A 40 -13.81 4.19 0.02
CA LEU A 40 -13.18 5.51 -0.13
C LEU A 40 -11.76 5.54 0.42
N LEU A 41 -11.54 4.93 1.60
CA LEU A 41 -10.22 4.88 2.22
C LEU A 41 -9.23 4.05 1.39
N ARG A 42 -9.67 2.94 0.78
CA ARG A 42 -8.83 2.17 -0.15
C ARG A 42 -8.40 2.99 -1.36
N ILE A 43 -9.32 3.76 -1.94
CA ILE A 43 -9.03 4.66 -3.08
C ILE A 43 -8.07 5.77 -2.64
N ALA A 44 -8.32 6.40 -1.49
CA ALA A 44 -7.46 7.44 -0.95
C ALA A 44 -6.04 6.93 -0.65
N PHE A 45 -5.92 5.71 -0.11
CA PHE A 45 -4.63 5.07 0.15
C PHE A 45 -3.88 4.75 -1.14
N PHE A 46 -4.57 4.24 -2.16
CA PHE A 46 -4.00 4.04 -3.50
C PHE A 46 -3.47 5.36 -4.09
N LEU A 47 -4.29 6.42 -4.03
CA LEU A 47 -3.88 7.75 -4.48
C LEU A 47 -2.70 8.28 -3.69
N ALA A 48 -2.63 8.05 -2.38
CA ALA A 48 -1.50 8.45 -1.55
C ALA A 48 -0.20 7.76 -2.01
N ILE A 49 -0.23 6.46 -2.30
CA ILE A 49 0.92 5.73 -2.85
C ILE A 49 1.31 6.29 -4.23
N ALA A 50 0.35 6.45 -5.13
CA ALA A 50 0.60 6.97 -6.47
C ALA A 50 1.20 8.39 -6.43
N PHE A 51 0.67 9.25 -5.56
CA PHE A 51 1.16 10.61 -5.38
C PHE A 51 2.54 10.63 -4.74
N PHE A 52 2.80 9.77 -3.75
CA PHE A 52 4.13 9.62 -3.16
C PHE A 52 5.17 9.20 -4.20
N LEU A 53 4.86 8.19 -5.02
CA LEU A 53 5.74 7.76 -6.12
C LEU A 53 5.95 8.86 -7.15
N PHE A 54 4.91 9.64 -7.47
CA PHE A 54 5.03 10.79 -8.36
C PHE A 54 5.93 11.90 -7.78
N LEU A 55 5.79 12.22 -6.51
CA LEU A 55 6.65 13.21 -5.85
C LEU A 55 8.11 12.76 -5.82
N LEU A 56 8.35 11.50 -5.44
CA LEU A 56 9.68 10.91 -5.43
C LEU A 56 10.30 10.93 -6.83
N TRP A 57 9.52 10.57 -7.85
CA TRP A 57 9.96 10.66 -9.23
C TRP A 57 10.28 12.11 -9.65
N ARG A 58 9.41 13.06 -9.30
CA ARG A 58 9.58 14.48 -9.64
C ARG A 58 10.87 15.05 -9.06
N GLU A 59 11.19 14.70 -7.82
CA GLU A 59 12.43 15.12 -7.16
C GLU A 59 13.67 14.49 -7.81
N ARG A 60 13.57 13.22 -8.21
CA ARG A 60 14.68 12.46 -8.82
C ARG A 60 14.75 12.55 -10.35
N ARG A 61 13.88 13.35 -10.99
CA ARG A 61 13.79 13.40 -12.47
C ARG A 61 15.13 13.83 -13.09
N GLY A 62 15.81 14.81 -12.49
CA GLY A 62 17.10 15.29 -12.98
C GLY A 62 18.18 14.19 -12.99
N ASP A 63 18.28 13.42 -11.91
CA ASP A 63 19.21 12.29 -11.83
C ASP A 63 18.87 11.20 -12.86
N LEU A 64 17.58 10.91 -13.05
CA LEU A 64 17.09 9.89 -13.98
C LEU A 64 17.32 10.26 -15.46
N GLU A 65 17.42 11.54 -15.79
CA GLU A 65 17.72 11.99 -17.15
C GLU A 65 19.15 11.68 -17.57
N ALA A 66 20.08 11.63 -16.62
CA ALA A 66 21.48 11.27 -16.83
C ALA A 66 21.69 9.76 -17.05
N TRP A 67 20.71 8.92 -16.69
CA TRP A 67 20.83 7.47 -16.79
C TRP A 67 20.73 6.98 -18.24
N SER A 68 21.34 5.82 -18.51
CA SER A 68 21.16 5.10 -19.78
C SER A 68 19.67 4.91 -20.13
N GLU A 69 19.30 5.16 -21.39
CA GLU A 69 17.90 5.12 -21.85
C GLU A 69 17.23 3.76 -21.57
N ARG A 70 17.99 2.66 -21.62
CA ARG A 70 17.51 1.31 -21.32
C ARG A 70 17.18 1.13 -19.83
N ASN A 71 18.07 1.59 -18.95
CA ASN A 71 17.89 1.53 -17.49
C ASN A 71 16.70 2.37 -17.06
N ARG A 72 16.58 3.57 -17.65
CA ARG A 72 15.45 4.47 -17.45
C ARG A 72 14.12 3.84 -17.83
N LYS A 73 14.01 3.23 -19.03
CA LYS A 73 12.80 2.51 -19.48
C LYS A 73 12.41 1.37 -18.54
N LEU A 74 13.38 0.56 -18.10
CA LEU A 74 13.14 -0.54 -17.17
C LEU A 74 12.61 -0.06 -15.82
N PHE A 75 13.21 0.99 -15.26
CA PHE A 75 12.78 1.59 -14.00
C PHE A 75 11.33 2.10 -14.08
N TYR A 76 10.99 2.84 -15.14
CA TYR A 76 9.61 3.31 -15.35
C TYR A 76 8.63 2.16 -15.52
N SER A 77 8.97 1.14 -16.31
CA SER A 77 8.09 -0.01 -16.50
C SER A 77 7.81 -0.77 -15.18
N ALA A 78 8.82 -0.90 -14.31
CA ALA A 78 8.66 -1.56 -13.01
C ALA A 78 7.73 -0.77 -12.09
N ILE A 79 7.85 0.56 -12.06
CA ILE A 79 6.96 1.42 -11.26
C ILE A 79 5.53 1.37 -11.79
N VAL A 80 5.34 1.53 -13.11
CA VAL A 80 4.01 1.49 -13.72
C VAL A 80 3.34 0.14 -13.47
N LEU A 81 4.09 -0.96 -13.64
CA LEU A 81 3.58 -2.30 -13.38
C LEU A 81 3.18 -2.49 -11.91
N ALA A 82 3.97 -2.01 -10.96
CA ALA A 82 3.64 -2.06 -9.54
C ALA A 82 2.36 -1.28 -9.21
N VAL A 83 2.22 -0.06 -9.74
CA VAL A 83 1.01 0.76 -9.53
C VAL A 83 -0.22 0.10 -10.13
N VAL A 84 -0.12 -0.44 -11.35
CA VAL A 84 -1.22 -1.15 -12.01
C VAL A 84 -1.61 -2.42 -11.23
N ALA A 85 -0.63 -3.19 -10.75
CA ALA A 85 -0.88 -4.39 -9.95
C ALA A 85 -1.62 -4.08 -8.64
N ILE A 86 -1.20 -3.03 -7.92
CA ILE A 86 -1.87 -2.58 -6.70
C ILE A 86 -3.29 -2.06 -7.02
N GLY A 87 -3.43 -1.28 -8.08
CA GLY A 87 -4.73 -0.78 -8.53
C GLY A 87 -5.72 -1.90 -8.86
N MET A 88 -5.26 -2.95 -9.55
CA MET A 88 -6.05 -4.15 -9.81
C MET A 88 -6.44 -4.88 -8.52
N ALA A 89 -5.50 -5.07 -7.59
CA ALA A 89 -5.78 -5.75 -6.32
C ALA A 89 -6.83 -5.01 -5.47
N ILE A 90 -6.84 -3.67 -5.52
CA ILE A 90 -7.81 -2.84 -4.81
C ILE A 90 -9.18 -2.82 -5.52
N GLY A 91 -9.18 -2.71 -6.86
CA GLY A 91 -10.40 -2.53 -7.65
C GLY A 91 -11.17 -3.82 -7.93
N LEU A 92 -10.47 -4.91 -8.26
CA LEU A 92 -11.06 -6.21 -8.61
C LEU A 92 -11.08 -7.18 -7.42
N GLY A 93 -10.35 -6.87 -6.36
CA GLY A 93 -10.08 -7.79 -5.26
C GLY A 93 -8.96 -8.78 -5.61
N ALA A 94 -8.33 -9.34 -4.58
CA ALA A 94 -7.30 -10.37 -4.72
C ALA A 94 -7.77 -11.65 -4.01
N PRO A 95 -8.43 -12.60 -4.70
CA PRO A 95 -8.66 -13.93 -4.16
C PRO A 95 -7.32 -14.61 -3.87
N GLY A 96 -7.28 -15.58 -2.94
CA GLY A 96 -6.02 -16.01 -2.28
C GLY A 96 -4.83 -16.36 -3.18
N ARG A 97 -5.05 -16.87 -4.41
CA ARG A 97 -3.96 -17.13 -5.38
C ARG A 97 -3.42 -15.86 -6.03
N ASP A 98 -4.28 -14.87 -6.26
CA ASP A 98 -3.92 -13.59 -6.87
C ASP A 98 -3.12 -12.72 -5.89
N ALA A 99 -3.31 -12.92 -4.58
CA ALA A 99 -2.47 -12.30 -3.57
C ALA A 99 -1.00 -12.75 -3.68
N LEU A 100 -0.74 -14.03 -3.95
CA LEU A 100 0.62 -14.52 -4.19
C LEU A 100 1.19 -13.94 -5.49
N ALA A 101 0.40 -13.90 -6.56
CA ALA A 101 0.81 -13.28 -7.81
C ALA A 101 1.17 -11.80 -7.63
N LEU A 102 0.37 -11.04 -6.88
CA LEU A 102 0.66 -9.65 -6.52
C LEU A 102 1.99 -9.53 -5.78
N ILE A 103 2.20 -10.34 -4.74
CA ILE A 103 3.45 -10.33 -3.96
C ILE A 103 4.65 -10.62 -4.86
N LEU A 104 4.56 -11.62 -5.73
CA LEU A 104 5.63 -11.96 -6.67
C LEU A 104 5.90 -10.84 -7.68
N VAL A 105 4.86 -10.22 -8.24
CA VAL A 105 4.99 -9.08 -9.15
C VAL A 105 5.65 -7.89 -8.45
N LEU A 106 5.20 -7.57 -7.23
CA LEU A 106 5.80 -6.49 -6.45
C LEU A 106 7.26 -6.79 -6.11
N ALA A 107 7.58 -8.01 -5.70
CA ALA A 107 8.96 -8.43 -5.43
C ALA A 107 9.84 -8.32 -6.69
N ALA A 108 9.33 -8.73 -7.86
CA ALA A 108 10.04 -8.59 -9.13
C ALA A 108 10.27 -7.12 -9.50
N CYS A 109 9.27 -6.25 -9.31
CA CYS A 109 9.40 -4.82 -9.55
C CYS A 109 10.45 -4.18 -8.63
N THR A 110 10.41 -4.50 -7.33
CA THR A 110 11.41 -4.04 -6.36
C THR A 110 12.81 -4.54 -6.73
N TYR A 111 12.94 -5.81 -7.15
CA TYR A 111 14.22 -6.36 -7.58
C TYR A 111 14.79 -5.59 -8.79
N VAL A 112 13.97 -5.31 -9.81
CA VAL A 112 14.39 -4.53 -10.99
C VAL A 112 14.85 -3.13 -10.58
N VAL A 113 14.08 -2.45 -9.73
CA VAL A 113 14.43 -1.12 -9.21
C VAL A 113 15.77 -1.13 -8.48
N VAL A 114 15.96 -2.05 -7.53
CA VAL A 114 17.21 -2.17 -6.76
C VAL A 114 18.39 -2.56 -7.66
N ARG A 115 18.15 -3.41 -8.66
CA ARG A 115 19.19 -3.80 -9.63
C ARG A 115 19.63 -2.60 -10.46
N VAL A 116 18.69 -1.87 -11.06
CA VAL A 116 18.99 -0.70 -11.89
C VAL A 116 19.71 0.37 -11.05
N TRP A 117 19.24 0.62 -9.83
CA TRP A 117 19.90 1.54 -8.90
C TRP A 117 21.37 1.16 -8.65
N ARG A 118 21.64 -0.11 -8.36
CA ARG A 118 23.02 -0.60 -8.13
C ARG A 118 23.91 -0.54 -9.37
N LEU A 119 23.35 -0.67 -10.57
CA LEU A 119 24.10 -0.57 -11.81
C LEU A 119 24.56 0.86 -12.07
N GLU A 120 23.69 1.84 -11.83
CA GLU A 120 24.01 3.24 -12.09
C GLU A 120 24.91 3.85 -11.02
N HIS A 121 24.79 3.42 -9.75
CA HIS A 121 25.63 3.93 -8.64
C HIS A 121 26.98 3.22 -8.51
N ARG A 122 27.32 2.31 -9.44
CA ARG A 122 28.62 1.64 -9.49
C ARG A 122 29.58 2.23 -10.54
N TYR A 123 29.10 3.19 -11.33
CA TYR A 123 29.90 3.98 -12.26
C TYR A 123 30.12 5.38 -11.69
#